data_AF-A0A9P9U6V9-F1
#
_entry.id   AF-A0A9P9U6V9-F1
#
_cell.length_a   1.000
_cell.length_b   1.000
_cell.length_c   1.000
_cell.angle_alpha   90.00
_cell.angle_beta   90.00
_cell.angle_gamma   90.00
#
_symmetry.space_group_name_H-M   'P 1'
#
loop_
_entity.id
_entity.type
_entity.pdbx_description
1 polymer ?
#
loop_
_entity_poly.entity_id
_entity_poly.type
_entity_poly.pdbx_seq_one_letter_code
_entity_poly.pdbx_strand_id
1 'polypeptide(L)'
;MYQYEHIMTFDTQGQGGVYGNNAAGSSNTNNQQQQVATVKRKKSIRSDSSIELRGPMEVDGSVKSGGGVAFSGNFAVRDRIEAYGDIDVVGDLRCSNKLKAYGNVKVNGSALCVDRVKIFGKLKITGTFEVQGDLEVWGAITINGYLKCKTLTAYASITTVGDQSWYQTEQGETVHGAKLIQRTNYEG
;
A
#
# COMPACT_ATOMS: atom_id res chain seq x y z
N MET A 1 40.34 -43.19 26.28
CA MET A 1 41.35 -42.35 26.93
C MET A 1 42.44 -42.04 25.91
N TYR A 2 42.42 -40.85 25.27
CA TYR A 2 43.51 -40.24 24.51
C TYR A 2 43.22 -38.72 24.53
N GLN A 3 43.81 -37.99 25.49
CA GLN A 3 45.07 -37.21 25.36
C GLN A 3 44.86 -35.87 24.62
N TYR A 4 44.53 -34.84 25.41
CA TYR A 4 44.82 -33.44 25.12
C TYR A 4 46.31 -33.22 25.34
N GLU A 5 47.00 -32.55 24.41
CA GLU A 5 48.06 -31.56 24.69
C GLU A 5 48.47 -30.85 23.37
N HIS A 6 48.37 -29.52 23.31
CA HIS A 6 49.53 -28.62 23.22
C HIS A 6 49.05 -27.18 23.06
N ILE A 7 49.25 -26.41 24.12
CA ILE A 7 49.29 -24.95 24.13
C ILE A 7 50.75 -24.56 23.87
N MET A 8 50.99 -23.62 22.95
CA MET A 8 52.23 -22.84 22.92
C MET A 8 51.84 -21.36 22.85
N THR A 9 52.08 -20.68 23.96
CA THR A 9 52.07 -19.24 24.14
C THR A 9 53.33 -18.62 23.55
N PHE A 10 53.22 -17.38 23.09
CA PHE A 10 54.33 -16.42 23.10
C PHE A 10 53.77 -15.07 23.57
N ASP A 11 54.19 -14.67 24.77
CA ASP A 11 54.26 -13.27 25.19
C ASP A 11 55.36 -12.55 24.36
N THR A 12 55.60 -11.24 24.35
CA THR A 12 55.34 -10.18 25.33
C THR A 12 55.62 -8.79 24.68
N GLN A 13 55.01 -7.75 25.28
CA GLN A 13 55.52 -6.38 25.52
C GLN A 13 55.34 -5.25 24.48
N GLY A 14 54.62 -4.22 24.96
CA GLY A 14 54.64 -2.84 24.46
C GLY A 14 53.72 -1.91 25.27
N GLN A 15 54.21 -1.49 26.45
CA GLN A 15 53.80 -0.38 27.35
C GLN A 15 53.01 0.76 26.67
N GLY A 16 51.96 1.40 27.23
CA GLY A 16 51.73 2.02 28.56
C GLY A 16 51.04 3.38 28.28
N GLY A 17 50.27 4.09 29.11
CA GLY A 17 49.68 3.91 30.44
C GLY A 17 48.77 5.13 30.75
N VAL A 18 47.82 4.92 31.66
CA VAL A 18 47.37 5.81 32.77
C VAL A 18 46.58 7.11 32.51
N TYR A 19 45.29 7.05 32.89
CA TYR A 19 44.41 7.95 33.68
C TYR A 19 44.56 9.49 33.70
N GLY A 20 43.42 10.18 33.49
CA GLY A 20 43.15 11.56 33.93
C GLY A 20 41.68 11.99 33.70
N ASN A 21 40.96 12.31 34.79
CA ASN A 21 39.50 12.51 34.89
C ASN A 21 38.95 13.88 34.43
N ASN A 22 37.72 13.82 33.91
CA ASN A 22 36.56 14.74 34.01
C ASN A 22 36.71 16.28 33.99
N ALA A 23 36.07 16.89 32.98
CA ALA A 23 35.40 18.19 33.11
C ALA A 23 34.07 18.19 32.33
N ALA A 24 33.07 18.84 32.94
CA ALA A 24 31.65 18.74 32.68
C ALA A 24 31.18 19.24 31.31
N GLY A 25 30.13 18.57 30.79
CA GLY A 25 29.37 19.01 29.64
C GLY A 25 28.04 18.28 29.57
N SER A 26 27.09 18.63 30.45
CA SER A 26 25.68 18.26 30.30
C SER A 26 25.15 18.84 29.01
N SER A 27 25.21 18.06 27.93
CA SER A 27 24.49 18.34 26.70
C SER A 27 23.21 17.53 26.74
N ASN A 28 22.19 18.14 27.36
CA ASN A 28 20.81 17.69 27.26
C ASN A 28 20.36 17.84 25.81
N THR A 29 20.70 16.87 24.96
CA THR A 29 20.20 16.80 23.60
C THR A 29 18.93 15.97 23.66
N ASN A 30 17.80 16.68 23.61
CA ASN A 30 16.50 16.13 23.25
C ASN A 30 16.61 15.48 21.86
N ASN A 31 17.13 14.26 21.82
CA ASN A 31 16.97 13.37 20.70
C ASN A 31 15.55 12.81 20.77
N GLN A 32 14.58 13.66 20.42
CA GLN A 32 13.41 13.17 19.71
C GLN A 32 13.90 12.70 18.34
N GLN A 33 14.56 11.54 18.33
CA GLN A 33 14.76 10.78 17.12
C GLN A 33 13.37 10.39 16.64
N GLN A 34 12.83 11.20 15.72
CA GLN A 34 11.84 10.73 14.77
C GLN A 34 12.41 9.44 14.19
N GLN A 35 11.87 8.30 14.63
CA GLN A 35 12.09 7.03 13.97
C GLN A 35 11.62 7.22 12.53
N VAL A 36 12.55 7.51 11.63
CA VAL A 36 12.29 7.46 10.20
C VAL A 36 12.00 5.99 9.93
N ALA A 37 10.72 5.64 9.76
CA ALA A 37 10.32 4.28 9.46
C ALA A 37 11.08 3.84 8.20
N THR A 38 11.97 2.85 8.33
CA THR A 38 12.77 2.36 7.20
C THR A 38 11.84 1.80 6.13
N VAL A 39 11.85 2.42 4.95
CA VAL A 39 11.06 1.97 3.79
C VAL A 39 11.61 0.64 3.29
N LYS A 40 10.78 -0.41 3.31
CA LYS A 40 11.15 -1.73 2.77
C LYS A 40 11.18 -1.67 1.25
N ARG A 41 12.20 -2.27 0.61
CA ARG A 41 12.29 -2.32 -0.86
C ARG A 41 12.26 -3.76 -1.36
N LYS A 42 11.48 -4.02 -2.42
CA LYS A 42 11.39 -5.34 -3.07
C LYS A 42 11.45 -5.17 -4.59
N LYS A 43 12.15 -6.07 -5.28
CA LYS A 43 12.14 -6.10 -6.76
C LYS A 43 10.77 -6.46 -7.31
N SER A 44 10.14 -7.52 -6.79
CA SER A 44 8.78 -7.94 -7.14
C SER A 44 8.28 -8.85 -6.02
N ILE A 45 6.97 -8.98 -5.89
CA ILE A 45 6.36 -9.84 -4.89
C ILE A 45 5.40 -10.77 -5.63
N ARG A 46 5.57 -12.08 -5.46
CA ARG A 46 4.75 -13.09 -6.12
C ARG A 46 4.41 -14.21 -5.15
N SER A 47 3.18 -14.68 -5.17
CA SER A 47 2.70 -15.83 -4.41
C SER A 47 1.56 -16.51 -5.15
N ASP A 48 1.41 -17.82 -5.00
CA ASP A 48 0.23 -18.58 -5.49
C ASP A 48 -0.95 -18.50 -4.49
N SER A 49 -0.69 -18.03 -3.27
CA SER A 49 -1.68 -17.77 -2.23
C SER A 49 -1.84 -16.27 -1.97
N SER A 50 -2.76 -15.90 -1.08
CA SER A 50 -2.96 -14.51 -0.68
C SER A 50 -1.71 -13.87 -0.08
N ILE A 51 -1.54 -12.56 -0.34
CA ILE A 51 -0.40 -11.78 0.13
C ILE A 51 -0.90 -10.69 1.09
N GLU A 52 -0.29 -10.60 2.27
CA GLU A 52 -0.47 -9.47 3.18
C GLU A 52 0.82 -8.64 3.25
N LEU A 53 0.73 -7.36 2.90
CA LEU A 53 1.85 -6.44 2.90
C LEU A 53 1.65 -5.36 3.96
N ARG A 54 2.71 -5.06 4.71
CA ARG A 54 2.76 -3.96 5.69
C ARG A 54 3.83 -2.95 5.31
N GLY A 55 3.39 -1.72 5.07
CA GLY A 55 4.22 -0.59 4.67
C GLY A 55 4.95 0.07 5.87
N PRO A 56 5.79 1.08 5.61
CA PRO A 56 6.05 1.66 4.29
C PRO A 56 6.89 0.73 3.38
N MET A 57 6.51 0.58 2.11
CA MET A 57 7.20 -0.29 1.16
C MET A 57 7.18 0.22 -0.28
N GLU A 58 8.33 0.09 -0.95
CA GLU A 58 8.50 0.31 -2.39
C GLU A 58 8.72 -1.03 -3.11
N VAL A 59 7.98 -1.26 -4.18
CA VAL A 59 8.11 -2.43 -5.06
C VAL A 59 8.51 -1.94 -6.45
N ASP A 60 9.74 -2.26 -6.87
CA ASP A 60 10.28 -1.81 -8.17
C ASP A 60 9.62 -2.47 -9.38
N GLY A 61 8.97 -3.61 -9.16
CA GLY A 61 8.29 -4.39 -10.18
C GLY A 61 6.86 -4.68 -9.77
N SER A 62 6.40 -5.90 -10.06
CA SER A 62 4.99 -6.27 -9.92
C SER A 62 4.68 -6.90 -8.57
N VAL A 63 3.45 -6.71 -8.09
CA VAL A 63 2.83 -7.55 -7.07
C VAL A 63 1.84 -8.50 -7.76
N LYS A 64 2.05 -9.82 -7.66
CA LYS A 64 1.16 -10.84 -8.24
C LYS A 64 0.74 -11.88 -7.22
N SER A 65 -0.55 -12.13 -7.09
CA SER A 65 -1.09 -13.10 -6.13
C SER A 65 -2.06 -14.06 -6.82
N GLY A 66 -1.88 -15.36 -6.58
CA GLY A 66 -2.88 -16.41 -6.89
C GLY A 66 -4.11 -16.36 -5.97
N GLY A 67 -4.04 -15.61 -4.87
CA GLY A 67 -5.17 -15.24 -4.03
C GLY A 67 -5.44 -13.74 -4.02
N GLY A 68 -5.83 -13.21 -2.86
CA GLY A 68 -6.00 -11.77 -2.65
C GLY A 68 -4.70 -11.03 -2.35
N VAL A 69 -4.75 -9.71 -2.30
CA VAL A 69 -3.65 -8.85 -1.84
C VAL A 69 -4.19 -7.80 -0.87
N ALA A 70 -3.67 -7.80 0.36
CA ALA A 70 -3.94 -6.76 1.35
C ALA A 70 -2.73 -5.83 1.48
N PHE A 71 -2.92 -4.54 1.23
CA PHE A 71 -1.96 -3.47 1.45
C PHE A 71 -2.36 -2.70 2.72
N SER A 72 -1.52 -2.74 3.76
CA SER A 72 -1.71 -1.94 4.98
C SER A 72 -0.54 -0.97 5.21
N GLY A 73 -0.80 0.33 5.13
CA GLY A 73 0.19 1.41 5.18
C GLY A 73 0.50 2.00 3.81
N ASN A 74 1.69 2.58 3.65
CA ASN A 74 2.06 3.35 2.46
C ASN A 74 2.85 2.50 1.46
N PHE A 75 2.40 2.46 0.21
CA PHE A 75 3.00 1.64 -0.84
C PHE A 75 3.21 2.41 -2.14
N ALA A 76 4.34 2.14 -2.78
CA ALA A 76 4.59 2.51 -4.16
C ALA A 76 4.98 1.26 -4.96
N VAL A 77 4.15 0.88 -5.93
CA VAL A 77 4.39 -0.22 -6.88
C VAL A 77 4.68 0.40 -8.25
N ARG A 78 5.89 0.19 -8.76
CA ARG A 78 6.35 0.83 -10.01
C ARG A 78 5.85 0.15 -11.28
N ASP A 79 5.44 -1.12 -11.21
CA ASP A 79 4.82 -1.83 -12.33
C ASP A 79 3.35 -2.14 -11.98
N ARG A 80 2.89 -3.38 -12.22
CA ARG A 80 1.48 -3.77 -12.09
C ARG A 80 1.16 -4.44 -10.76
N ILE A 81 -0.11 -4.38 -10.38
CA ILE A 81 -0.70 -5.18 -9.30
C ILE A 81 -1.74 -6.12 -9.93
N GLU A 82 -1.59 -7.43 -9.70
CA GLU A 82 -2.51 -8.45 -10.22
C GLU A 82 -2.88 -9.44 -9.11
N ALA A 83 -4.17 -9.58 -8.82
CA ALA A 83 -4.69 -10.52 -7.84
C ALA A 83 -5.83 -11.35 -8.43
N TYR A 84 -5.78 -12.67 -8.26
CA TYR A 84 -6.89 -13.57 -8.59
C TYR A 84 -8.03 -13.49 -7.58
N GLY A 85 -7.77 -12.99 -6.37
CA GLY A 85 -8.79 -12.67 -5.37
C GLY A 85 -9.04 -11.17 -5.23
N ASP A 86 -9.46 -10.78 -4.02
CA ASP A 86 -9.73 -9.40 -3.65
C ASP A 86 -8.44 -8.58 -3.49
N ILE A 87 -8.51 -7.27 -3.76
CA ILE A 87 -7.47 -6.31 -3.38
C ILE A 87 -8.03 -5.36 -2.32
N ASP A 88 -7.46 -5.41 -1.13
CA ASP A 88 -7.82 -4.53 -0.03
C ASP A 88 -6.68 -3.53 0.22
N VAL A 89 -6.99 -2.24 0.16
CA VAL A 89 -6.05 -1.15 0.42
C VAL A 89 -6.49 -0.42 1.67
N VAL A 90 -5.61 -0.37 2.66
CA VAL A 90 -5.77 0.40 3.90
C VAL A 90 -4.57 1.32 4.03
N GLY A 91 -4.76 2.62 3.80
CA GLY A 91 -3.69 3.62 3.72
C GLY A 91 -3.49 4.14 2.31
N ASP A 92 -2.24 4.41 1.94
CA ASP A 92 -1.87 5.01 0.65
C ASP A 92 -1.27 3.99 -0.32
N LEU A 93 -1.84 3.85 -1.51
CA LEU A 93 -1.29 3.01 -2.58
C LEU A 93 -1.07 3.81 -3.85
N ARG A 94 0.17 3.83 -4.35
CA ARG A 94 0.50 4.29 -5.70
C ARG A 94 0.88 3.11 -6.59
N CYS A 95 0.15 2.92 -7.68
CA CYS A 95 0.46 1.97 -8.75
C CYS A 95 0.77 2.74 -10.04
N SER A 96 2.02 2.67 -10.51
CA SER A 96 2.45 3.40 -11.70
C SER A 96 2.01 2.77 -13.02
N ASN A 97 1.41 1.58 -12.97
CA ASN A 97 0.90 0.87 -14.15
C ASN A 97 -0.50 0.28 -13.84
N LYS A 98 -0.85 -0.83 -14.49
CA LYS A 98 -2.17 -1.48 -14.39
C LYS A 98 -2.44 -2.10 -13.01
N LEU A 99 -3.68 -1.98 -12.55
CA LEU A 99 -4.21 -2.77 -11.44
C LEU A 99 -5.31 -3.69 -11.96
N LYS A 100 -5.21 -4.98 -11.64
CA LYS A 100 -6.19 -5.99 -12.03
C LYS A 100 -6.58 -6.87 -10.85
N ALA A 101 -7.87 -6.89 -10.54
CA ALA A 101 -8.45 -7.76 -9.52
C ALA A 101 -9.54 -8.61 -10.16
N TYR A 102 -9.42 -9.94 -10.04
CA TYR A 102 -10.52 -10.84 -10.39
C TYR A 102 -11.60 -10.90 -9.30
N GLY A 103 -11.25 -10.57 -8.05
CA GLY A 103 -12.19 -10.33 -6.97
C GLY A 103 -12.65 -8.88 -6.87
N ASN A 104 -13.08 -8.51 -5.66
CA ASN A 104 -13.47 -7.16 -5.30
C ASN A 104 -12.24 -6.28 -5.04
N VAL A 105 -12.41 -4.98 -5.13
CA VAL A 105 -11.43 -4.00 -4.64
C VAL A 105 -12.07 -3.14 -3.56
N LYS A 106 -11.39 -3.04 -2.42
CA LYS A 106 -11.76 -2.10 -1.35
C LYS A 106 -10.62 -1.11 -1.14
N VAL A 107 -10.92 0.18 -1.26
CA VAL A 107 -10.00 1.27 -0.95
C VAL A 107 -10.48 1.96 0.30
N ASN A 108 -9.70 1.87 1.37
CA ASN A 108 -9.89 2.58 2.64
C ASN A 108 -8.68 3.48 2.89
N GLY A 109 -8.76 4.73 2.47
CA GLY A 109 -7.62 5.66 2.40
C GLY A 109 -7.50 6.28 1.01
N SER A 110 -6.28 6.33 0.48
CA SER A 110 -6.00 6.91 -0.84
C SER A 110 -5.37 5.89 -1.78
N ALA A 111 -5.87 5.78 -3.00
CA ALA A 111 -5.24 4.99 -4.04
C ALA A 111 -5.10 5.82 -5.32
N LEU A 112 -3.94 5.71 -5.97
CA LEU A 112 -3.66 6.30 -7.27
C LEU A 112 -3.14 5.20 -8.21
N CYS A 113 -3.82 5.01 -9.33
CA CYS A 113 -3.37 4.17 -10.43
C CYS A 113 -3.14 5.03 -11.68
N VAL A 114 -1.97 4.92 -12.29
CA VAL A 114 -1.62 5.76 -13.45
C VAL A 114 -2.20 5.22 -14.75
N ASP A 115 -2.23 3.90 -14.92
CA ASP A 115 -2.79 3.26 -16.12
C ASP A 115 -4.17 2.65 -15.81
N ARG A 116 -4.62 1.71 -16.62
CA ARG A 116 -5.92 1.04 -16.51
C ARG A 116 -6.10 0.27 -15.21
N VAL A 117 -7.29 0.38 -14.66
CA VAL A 117 -7.80 -0.46 -13.56
C VAL A 117 -8.92 -1.35 -14.10
N LYS A 118 -8.80 -2.67 -13.88
CA LYS A 118 -9.84 -3.64 -14.23
C LYS A 118 -10.24 -4.47 -13.02
N ILE A 119 -11.51 -4.42 -12.66
CA ILE A 119 -12.08 -5.08 -11.48
C ILE A 119 -13.23 -5.95 -11.95
N PHE A 120 -13.12 -7.26 -11.76
CA PHE A 120 -14.20 -8.19 -12.13
C PHE A 120 -15.25 -8.33 -11.02
N GLY A 121 -14.89 -8.04 -9.78
CA GLY A 121 -15.83 -7.93 -8.66
C GLY A 121 -16.39 -6.52 -8.47
N LYS A 122 -16.77 -6.21 -7.22
CA LYS A 122 -17.25 -4.89 -6.79
C LYS A 122 -16.09 -3.95 -6.49
N LEU A 123 -16.32 -2.65 -6.64
CA LEU A 123 -15.41 -1.60 -6.18
C LEU A 123 -16.06 -0.86 -5.02
N LYS A 124 -15.43 -0.86 -3.84
CA LYS A 124 -15.85 -0.07 -2.68
C LYS A 124 -14.77 0.94 -2.33
N ILE A 125 -15.15 2.21 -2.28
CA ILE A 125 -14.27 3.32 -1.93
C ILE A 125 -14.75 3.93 -0.63
N THR A 126 -13.83 4.11 0.31
CA THR A 126 -13.97 4.85 1.56
C THR A 126 -12.73 5.75 1.66
N GLY A 127 -12.83 6.96 1.14
CA GLY A 127 -11.69 7.86 0.92
C GLY A 127 -11.57 8.25 -0.56
N THR A 128 -10.35 8.22 -1.11
CA THR A 128 -10.05 8.69 -2.47
C THR A 128 -9.51 7.57 -3.35
N PHE A 129 -10.06 7.44 -4.55
CA PHE A 129 -9.48 6.60 -5.58
C PHE A 129 -9.33 7.40 -6.88
N GLU A 130 -8.10 7.55 -7.36
CA GLU A 130 -7.80 8.22 -8.61
C GLU A 130 -7.21 7.23 -9.62
N VAL A 131 -7.73 7.25 -10.83
CA VAL A 131 -7.25 6.45 -11.96
C VAL A 131 -6.98 7.37 -13.13
N GLN A 132 -5.71 7.63 -13.47
CA GLN A 132 -5.38 8.50 -14.61
C GLN A 132 -5.70 7.84 -15.97
N GLY A 133 -5.88 6.51 -15.97
CA GLY A 133 -6.35 5.74 -17.13
C GLY A 133 -7.82 5.35 -17.03
N ASP A 134 -8.17 4.27 -17.74
CA ASP A 134 -9.52 3.74 -17.80
C ASP A 134 -9.86 2.94 -16.53
N LEU A 135 -11.04 3.14 -15.97
CA LEU A 135 -11.59 2.32 -14.88
C LEU A 135 -12.73 1.45 -15.40
N GLU A 136 -12.52 0.13 -15.41
CA GLU A 136 -13.50 -0.87 -15.81
C GLU A 136 -13.91 -1.74 -14.61
N VAL A 137 -15.19 -1.71 -14.23
CA VAL A 137 -15.73 -2.48 -13.09
C VAL A 137 -16.94 -3.30 -13.54
N TRP A 138 -16.86 -4.61 -13.35
CA TRP A 138 -17.93 -5.54 -13.72
C TRP A 138 -18.99 -5.73 -12.63
N GLY A 139 -18.64 -5.46 -11.38
CA GLY A 139 -19.58 -5.40 -10.26
C GLY A 139 -20.06 -3.98 -9.95
N ALA A 140 -20.83 -3.87 -8.87
CA ALA A 140 -21.31 -2.58 -8.38
C ALA A 140 -20.15 -1.72 -7.85
N ILE A 141 -20.25 -0.41 -8.08
CA ILE A 141 -19.35 0.61 -7.53
C ILE A 141 -20.07 1.30 -6.39
N THR A 142 -19.44 1.39 -5.22
CA THR A 142 -19.94 2.16 -4.06
C THR A 142 -18.89 3.16 -3.61
N ILE A 143 -19.27 4.42 -3.53
CA ILE A 143 -18.36 5.54 -3.31
C ILE A 143 -18.80 6.28 -2.06
N ASN A 144 -18.01 6.15 -1.00
CA ASN A 144 -18.05 7.00 0.17
C ASN A 144 -16.76 7.84 0.19
N GLY A 145 -16.82 9.05 -0.38
CA GLY A 145 -15.65 9.88 -0.66
C GLY A 145 -15.57 10.25 -2.14
N TYR A 146 -14.39 10.12 -2.73
CA TYR A 146 -14.10 10.64 -4.07
C TYR A 146 -13.54 9.57 -5.01
N LEU A 147 -14.05 9.55 -6.24
CA LEU A 147 -13.50 8.77 -7.35
C LEU A 147 -13.21 9.69 -8.55
N LYS A 148 -11.97 9.69 -9.03
CA LYS A 148 -11.62 10.33 -10.31
C LYS A 148 -11.13 9.28 -11.29
N CYS A 149 -11.61 9.31 -12.53
CA CYS A 149 -10.98 8.55 -13.59
C CYS A 149 -11.00 9.25 -14.95
N LYS A 150 -10.19 8.78 -15.90
CA LYS A 150 -10.24 9.31 -17.26
C LYS A 150 -11.53 8.88 -17.97
N THR A 151 -11.76 7.57 -18.04
CA THR A 151 -13.01 6.98 -18.54
C THR A 151 -13.53 5.95 -17.55
N LEU A 152 -14.85 5.96 -17.31
CA LEU A 152 -15.51 4.96 -16.47
C LEU A 152 -16.34 3.99 -17.32
N THR A 153 -16.19 2.70 -17.09
CA THR A 153 -17.13 1.68 -17.57
C THR A 153 -17.58 0.82 -16.39
N ALA A 154 -18.85 0.95 -16.02
CA ALA A 154 -19.49 0.16 -14.96
C ALA A 154 -20.57 -0.72 -15.58
N TYR A 155 -20.42 -2.04 -15.48
CA TYR A 155 -21.40 -2.99 -16.01
C TYR A 155 -22.58 -3.27 -15.07
N ALA A 156 -22.53 -2.74 -13.84
CA ALA A 156 -23.61 -2.80 -12.87
C ALA A 156 -24.00 -1.38 -12.43
N SER A 157 -24.35 -1.20 -11.15
CA SER A 157 -24.71 0.10 -10.59
C SER A 157 -23.50 0.90 -10.09
N ILE A 158 -23.64 2.22 -10.03
CA ILE A 158 -22.78 3.12 -9.27
C ILE A 158 -23.61 3.82 -8.21
N THR A 159 -23.13 3.81 -6.96
CA THR A 159 -23.81 4.43 -5.82
C THR A 159 -22.86 5.37 -5.11
N THR A 160 -23.20 6.65 -4.99
CA THR A 160 -22.54 7.58 -4.06
C THR A 160 -23.27 7.58 -2.72
N VAL A 161 -22.53 7.66 -1.61
CA VAL A 161 -23.08 7.57 -0.25
C VAL A 161 -22.85 8.87 0.51
N GLY A 162 -23.93 9.52 0.92
CA GLY A 162 -23.91 10.84 1.55
C GLY A 162 -23.70 11.98 0.56
N ASP A 163 -24.05 13.19 0.98
CA ASP A 163 -24.06 14.37 0.10
C ASP A 163 -22.66 14.90 -0.23
N GLN A 164 -21.62 14.41 0.46
CA GLN A 164 -20.22 14.78 0.27
C GLN A 164 -19.47 13.83 -0.67
N SER A 165 -20.12 12.75 -1.11
CA SER A 165 -19.51 11.77 -1.99
C SER A 165 -19.79 12.07 -3.45
N TRP A 166 -18.76 12.02 -4.27
CA TRP A 166 -18.87 12.34 -5.69
C TRP A 166 -17.87 11.56 -6.53
N TYR A 167 -18.08 11.55 -7.84
CA TYR A 167 -17.11 11.03 -8.78
C TYR A 167 -17.01 11.91 -10.01
N GLN A 168 -15.87 11.85 -10.68
CA GLN A 168 -15.60 12.61 -11.90
C GLN A 168 -14.99 11.72 -12.97
N THR A 169 -15.42 11.93 -14.20
CA THR A 169 -14.76 11.40 -15.39
C THR A 169 -14.25 12.53 -16.27
N GLU A 170 -13.07 12.35 -16.86
CA GLU A 170 -12.46 13.39 -17.71
C GLU A 170 -12.91 13.30 -19.17
N GLN A 171 -13.12 12.09 -19.69
CA GLN A 171 -13.45 11.85 -21.10
C GLN A 171 -14.81 11.22 -21.32
N GLY A 172 -15.33 10.46 -20.34
CA GLY A 172 -16.67 9.91 -20.44
C GLY A 172 -16.92 8.78 -19.48
N GLU A 173 -18.19 8.41 -19.41
CA GLU A 173 -18.67 7.29 -18.60
C GLU A 173 -19.67 6.45 -19.38
N THR A 174 -19.67 5.15 -19.11
CA THR A 174 -20.70 4.20 -19.54
C THR A 174 -21.11 3.41 -18.30
N VAL A 175 -22.35 3.59 -17.87
CA VAL A 175 -22.93 2.85 -16.74
C VAL A 175 -24.12 2.08 -17.27
N HIS A 176 -24.03 0.75 -17.28
CA HIS A 176 -25.07 -0.13 -17.80
C HIS A 176 -26.21 -0.35 -16.81
N GLY A 177 -25.96 -0.17 -15.51
CA GLY A 177 -26.97 -0.24 -14.45
C GLY A 177 -27.41 1.12 -13.94
N ALA A 178 -27.97 1.13 -12.74
CA ALA A 178 -28.47 2.35 -12.10
C ALA A 178 -27.34 3.25 -11.58
N LYS A 179 -27.56 4.57 -11.65
CA LYS A 179 -26.80 5.57 -10.89
C LYS A 179 -27.64 5.97 -9.68
N LEU A 180 -27.10 5.76 -8.49
CA LEU A 180 -27.83 5.91 -7.23
C LEU A 180 -27.10 6.90 -6.31
N ILE A 181 -27.89 7.61 -5.50
CA ILE A 181 -27.39 8.44 -4.41
C ILE A 181 -28.05 7.93 -3.13
N GLN A 182 -27.25 7.39 -2.20
CA GLN A 182 -27.70 6.98 -0.89
C GLN A 182 -27.51 8.15 0.08
N ARG A 183 -28.57 8.92 0.33
CA ARG A 183 -28.51 10.02 1.31
C ARG A 183 -28.44 9.46 2.73
N THR A 184 -27.59 10.06 3.55
CA THR A 184 -27.49 9.78 4.98
C THR A 184 -28.26 10.84 5.75
N ASN A 185 -29.56 10.96 5.52
CA ASN A 185 -30.39 11.84 6.32
C ASN A 185 -30.90 11.03 7.52
N TYR A 186 -30.27 11.23 8.68
CA TYR A 186 -30.93 10.99 9.96
C TYR A 186 -31.45 12.36 10.42
N GLU A 187 -32.67 12.69 10.00
CA GLU A 187 -33.47 13.69 10.70
C GLU A 187 -34.39 12.89 11.64
N GLY A 188 -34.05 12.91 12.93
CA GLY A 188 -34.87 12.42 14.03
C GLY A 188 -35.17 13.57 14.98
#